data_AF-A0AB72XRF0-F1
#
_entry.id   AF-A0AB72XRF0-F1
#
_cell.length_a   1.000
_cell.length_b   1.000
_cell.length_c   1.000
_cell.angle_alpha   90.00
_cell.angle_beta   90.00
_cell.angle_gamma   90.00
#
_symmetry.space_group_name_H-M   'P 1'
#
loop_
_entity.id
_entity.type
_entity.pdbx_description
1 polymer ?
#
loop_
_entity_poly.entity_id
_entity_poly.type
_entity_poly.pdbx_seq_one_letter_code
_entity_poly.pdbx_strand_id
1 'polypeptide(L)'
;MKRGLTVAVAGAAILVAGLSGCSSNKSTTGSGETTTAAGTTASPGAASGPKVVIDGKDQNVTGSVVCTTAAGNVNIAIGGAATGIAAVLTDGNPPEVKSVGLGNVNGVTLGYTSGTGQGNASATKDGSHYKITGTATGVDMANPMSPVNKSFEIEVTCS
;
A
#
# COMPACT_ATOMS: atom_id res chain seq x y z
N MET A 1 34.09 -41.44 6.63
CA MET A 1 35.48 -40.94 6.68
C MET A 1 35.49 -39.49 6.26
N LYS A 2 36.04 -38.61 7.10
CA LYS A 2 36.10 -37.15 6.91
C LYS A 2 37.19 -36.81 5.89
N ARG A 3 36.94 -35.84 5.01
CA ARG A 3 37.97 -35.08 4.30
C ARG A 3 37.58 -33.60 4.32
N GLY A 4 38.32 -32.83 5.12
CA GLY A 4 38.29 -31.37 5.06
C GLY A 4 39.52 -30.87 4.31
N LEU A 5 39.42 -29.68 3.74
CA LEU A 5 40.49 -28.69 3.76
C LEU A 5 39.88 -27.29 3.58
N THR A 6 40.32 -26.40 4.46
CA THR A 6 40.05 -24.98 4.59
C THR A 6 40.73 -24.14 3.51
N VAL A 7 40.11 -23.03 3.09
CA VAL A 7 40.83 -21.83 2.61
C VAL A 7 40.17 -20.60 3.21
N ALA A 8 40.96 -19.82 3.94
CA ALA A 8 40.65 -18.49 4.44
C ALA A 8 41.35 -17.45 3.55
N VAL A 9 40.65 -16.37 3.20
CA VAL A 9 41.28 -15.09 2.83
C VAL A 9 40.45 -13.96 3.42
N ALA A 10 41.13 -13.11 4.20
CA ALA A 10 40.63 -11.91 4.84
C ALA A 10 40.74 -10.70 3.90
N GLY A 11 39.90 -9.69 4.12
CA GLY A 11 40.04 -8.36 3.53
C GLY A 11 38.96 -7.40 4.04
N ALA A 12 39.33 -6.52 4.97
CA ALA A 12 38.48 -5.49 5.57
C ALA A 12 38.73 -4.12 4.92
N ALA A 13 37.71 -3.25 4.88
CA ALA A 13 37.75 -1.80 5.21
C ALA A 13 36.48 -1.06 4.71
N ILE A 14 35.64 -0.51 5.59
CA ILE A 14 35.54 0.88 6.12
C ILE A 14 34.42 1.72 5.44
N LEU A 15 33.62 2.33 6.33
CA LEU A 15 32.45 3.19 6.20
C LEU A 15 32.76 4.56 5.57
N VAL A 16 31.82 5.21 4.86
CA VAL A 16 31.53 6.68 4.95
C VAL A 16 30.08 6.97 4.49
N ALA A 17 29.42 7.88 5.21
CA ALA A 17 28.09 8.44 5.01
C ALA A 17 28.06 9.71 4.11
N GLY A 18 26.87 10.04 3.57
CA GLY A 18 26.48 11.37 3.05
C GLY A 18 25.13 11.24 2.33
N LEU A 19 23.98 11.74 2.80
CA LEU A 19 23.50 13.11 3.02
C LEU A 19 23.52 14.02 1.77
N SER A 20 22.33 14.17 1.18
CA SER A 20 21.72 15.42 0.70
C SER A 20 22.27 16.14 -0.54
N GLY A 21 21.35 16.54 -1.42
CA GLY A 21 21.35 17.93 -1.90
C GLY A 21 21.50 18.17 -3.41
N CYS A 22 20.35 18.31 -4.07
CA CYS A 22 20.00 19.32 -5.09
C CYS A 22 21.14 20.18 -5.69
N SER A 23 21.32 20.11 -7.01
CA SER A 23 21.95 21.19 -7.78
C SER A 23 20.93 21.85 -8.70
N SER A 24 20.77 23.15 -8.50
CA SER A 24 19.83 24.05 -9.13
C SER A 24 20.14 24.30 -10.61
N ASN A 25 19.15 24.14 -11.49
CA ASN A 25 19.16 24.83 -12.78
C ASN A 25 18.38 26.14 -12.63
N LYS A 26 19.11 27.25 -12.65
CA LYS A 26 18.61 28.62 -12.66
C LYS A 26 18.05 28.94 -14.05
N SER A 27 16.78 29.34 -14.11
CA SER A 27 16.22 30.13 -15.22
C SER A 27 15.32 31.21 -14.64
N THR A 28 15.73 32.46 -14.83
CA THR A 28 15.04 33.69 -14.43
C THR A 28 14.01 34.13 -15.48
N THR A 29 12.95 34.77 -14.97
CA THR A 29 12.11 35.81 -15.59
C THR A 29 10.85 35.38 -16.35
N GLY A 30 9.71 35.87 -15.84
CA GLY A 30 8.44 35.93 -16.56
C GLY A 30 7.28 36.28 -15.62
N SER A 31 7.11 37.57 -15.30
CA SER A 31 5.93 38.10 -14.62
C SER A 31 4.67 37.83 -15.45
N GLY A 32 3.62 37.32 -14.81
CA GLY A 32 2.30 37.10 -15.42
C GLY A 32 1.29 36.67 -14.38
N GLU A 33 0.24 37.47 -14.26
CA GLU A 33 -0.79 37.51 -13.23
C GLU A 33 -1.81 36.35 -13.32
N THR A 34 -2.53 36.10 -12.22
CA THR A 34 -3.92 35.55 -12.17
C THR A 34 -4.13 34.04 -11.94
N THR A 35 -4.64 33.74 -10.72
CA THR A 35 -5.73 32.79 -10.37
C THR A 35 -5.51 31.27 -10.36
N THR A 36 -5.64 30.73 -9.13
CA THR A 36 -6.28 29.45 -8.72
C THR A 36 -5.98 28.18 -9.52
N ALA A 37 -5.21 27.27 -8.92
CA ALA A 37 -5.66 25.92 -8.56
C ALA A 37 -4.51 25.17 -7.87
N ALA A 38 -4.72 24.77 -6.61
CA ALA A 38 -3.89 23.76 -5.96
C ALA A 38 -4.17 22.40 -6.60
N GLY A 39 -3.53 22.15 -7.76
CA GLY A 39 -3.42 20.84 -8.35
C GLY A 39 -2.18 20.16 -7.78
N THR A 40 -2.37 19.23 -6.85
CA THR A 40 -1.32 18.28 -6.48
C THR A 40 -1.09 17.37 -7.67
N THR A 41 -0.17 17.75 -8.56
CA THR A 41 0.34 16.88 -9.61
C THR A 41 1.24 15.84 -8.95
N ALA A 42 0.66 14.68 -8.61
CA ALA A 42 1.45 13.50 -8.31
C ALA A 42 2.22 13.11 -9.59
N SER A 43 3.55 13.17 -9.49
CA SER A 43 4.48 12.82 -10.55
C SER A 43 4.30 11.37 -11.01
N PRO A 44 4.26 11.07 -12.32
CA PRO A 44 4.29 9.71 -12.82
C PRO A 44 5.74 9.24 -12.86
N GLY A 45 6.11 8.32 -11.96
CA GLY A 45 7.38 7.60 -12.09
C GLY A 45 8.12 7.38 -10.79
N ALA A 46 7.70 6.37 -10.03
CA ALA A 46 8.64 5.55 -9.29
C ALA A 46 8.14 4.12 -9.42
N ALA A 47 9.04 3.18 -9.71
CA ALA A 47 8.77 1.76 -9.56
C ALA A 47 8.54 1.49 -8.07
N SER A 48 7.32 1.71 -7.59
CA SER A 48 6.98 1.71 -6.17
C SER A 48 6.14 0.48 -5.88
N GLY A 49 6.57 -0.30 -4.87
CA GLY A 49 5.79 -1.41 -4.33
C GLY A 49 4.40 -1.00 -3.85
N PRO A 50 3.63 -1.93 -3.25
CA PRO A 50 2.28 -1.64 -2.82
C PRO A 50 2.24 -0.48 -1.83
N LYS A 51 1.29 0.44 -2.00
CA LYS A 51 1.02 1.50 -1.04
C LYS A 51 -0.25 1.16 -0.27
N VAL A 52 -0.15 1.18 1.06
CA VAL A 52 -1.30 1.00 1.94
C VAL A 52 -1.27 2.10 2.99
N VAL A 53 -2.34 2.87 3.07
CA VAL A 53 -2.53 3.94 4.05
C VAL A 53 -3.72 3.57 4.92
N ILE A 54 -3.56 3.67 6.23
CA ILE A 54 -4.63 3.44 7.21
C ILE A 54 -4.67 4.63 8.14
N ASP A 55 -5.83 5.28 8.26
CA ASP A 55 -6.03 6.46 9.12
C ASP A 55 -5.04 7.59 8.81
N GLY A 56 -4.77 7.80 7.51
CA GLY A 56 -3.80 8.78 7.01
C GLY A 56 -2.33 8.42 7.23
N LYS A 57 -2.02 7.24 7.77
CA LYS A 57 -0.64 6.79 8.00
C LYS A 57 -0.27 5.72 6.98
N ASP A 58 0.80 5.96 6.23
CA ASP A 58 1.38 4.93 5.37
C ASP A 58 1.88 3.77 6.23
N GLN A 59 1.54 2.54 5.84
CA GLN A 59 1.94 1.33 6.53
C GLN A 59 3.33 0.85 6.08
N ASN A 60 3.92 1.52 5.08
CA ASN A 60 5.23 1.21 4.50
C ASN A 60 5.38 -0.27 4.18
N VAL A 61 4.33 -0.85 3.60
CA VAL A 61 4.25 -2.28 3.32
C VAL A 61 5.37 -2.67 2.37
N THR A 62 6.10 -3.70 2.75
CA THR A 62 7.11 -4.33 1.89
C THR A 62 6.61 -5.70 1.43
N GLY A 63 7.12 -6.15 0.28
CA GLY A 63 6.79 -7.44 -0.30
C GLY A 63 6.01 -7.33 -1.61
N SER A 64 5.69 -8.48 -2.19
CA SER A 64 5.05 -8.61 -3.49
C SER A 64 3.54 -8.39 -3.43
N VAL A 65 2.97 -7.94 -4.54
CA VAL A 65 1.52 -8.01 -4.80
C VAL A 65 1.27 -9.28 -5.60
N VAL A 66 0.32 -10.10 -5.16
CA VAL A 66 -0.12 -11.29 -5.89
C VAL A 66 -1.60 -11.14 -6.18
N CYS A 67 -1.97 -11.27 -7.45
CA CYS A 67 -3.35 -11.18 -7.89
C CYS A 67 -3.78 -12.49 -8.55
N THR A 68 -4.95 -13.01 -8.18
CA THR A 68 -5.54 -14.20 -8.79
C THR A 68 -7.01 -13.97 -9.11
N THR A 69 -7.40 -14.26 -10.35
CA THR A 69 -8.80 -14.17 -10.77
C THR A 69 -9.45 -15.54 -10.71
N ALA A 70 -10.53 -15.67 -9.94
CA ALA A 70 -11.28 -16.91 -9.80
C ALA A 70 -12.74 -16.63 -9.48
N ALA A 71 -13.66 -17.41 -10.07
CA ALA A 71 -15.10 -17.32 -9.83
C ALA A 71 -15.68 -15.88 -9.97
N GLY A 72 -15.20 -15.11 -10.96
CA GLY A 72 -15.65 -13.74 -11.22
C GLY A 72 -15.10 -12.68 -10.25
N ASN A 73 -14.14 -13.04 -9.40
CA ASN A 73 -13.48 -12.14 -8.47
C ASN A 73 -11.99 -12.02 -8.76
N VAL A 74 -11.43 -10.86 -8.45
CA VAL A 74 -10.00 -10.57 -8.40
C VAL A 74 -9.59 -10.58 -6.92
N ASN A 75 -8.75 -11.54 -6.55
CA ASN A 75 -8.19 -11.68 -5.20
C ASN A 75 -6.80 -11.06 -5.20
N ILE A 76 -6.59 -10.06 -4.36
CA ILE A 76 -5.34 -9.31 -4.24
C ILE A 76 -4.77 -9.62 -2.86
N ALA A 77 -3.53 -10.12 -2.81
CA ALA A 77 -2.75 -10.27 -1.59
C ALA A 77 -1.54 -9.36 -1.62
N ILE A 78 -1.26 -8.67 -0.52
CA ILE A 78 -0.18 -7.69 -0.42
C ILE A 78 0.81 -8.11 0.66
N GLY A 79 2.07 -8.23 0.27
CA GLY A 79 3.15 -8.66 1.16
C GLY A 79 3.14 -10.18 1.33
N GLY A 80 3.01 -10.64 2.57
CA GLY A 80 2.95 -12.06 2.92
C GLY A 80 2.11 -12.35 4.16
N ALA A 81 2.23 -13.56 4.70
CA ALA A 81 1.44 -13.99 5.88
C ALA A 81 1.61 -13.05 7.09
N ALA A 82 2.79 -12.44 7.24
CA ALA A 82 3.07 -11.48 8.31
C ALA A 82 2.33 -10.14 8.14
N THR A 83 2.05 -9.73 6.89
CA THR A 83 1.37 -8.47 6.60
C THR A 83 -0.14 -8.60 6.78
N GLY A 84 -0.73 -9.72 6.32
CA GLY A 84 -2.15 -10.01 6.51
C GLY A 84 -3.11 -9.07 5.76
N ILE A 85 -2.63 -8.39 4.71
CA ILE A 85 -3.43 -7.47 3.91
C ILE A 85 -3.90 -8.18 2.63
N ALA A 86 -5.20 -8.16 2.40
CA ALA A 86 -5.81 -8.74 1.20
C ALA A 86 -7.10 -8.00 0.81
N ALA A 87 -7.48 -8.08 -0.46
CA ALA A 87 -8.74 -7.56 -0.96
C ALA A 87 -9.38 -8.53 -1.95
N VAL A 88 -10.71 -8.53 -1.99
CA VAL A 88 -11.51 -9.25 -2.98
C VAL A 88 -12.37 -8.24 -3.71
N LEU A 89 -12.16 -8.15 -5.01
CA LEU A 89 -12.89 -7.28 -5.92
C LEU A 89 -13.67 -8.14 -6.93
N THR A 90 -14.70 -7.60 -7.56
CA THR A 90 -15.24 -8.22 -8.78
C THR A 90 -14.29 -8.02 -9.96
N ASP A 91 -14.33 -8.92 -10.93
CA ASP A 91 -13.62 -8.77 -12.21
C ASP A 91 -14.36 -7.85 -13.21
N GLY A 92 -15.03 -6.81 -12.68
CA GLY A 92 -15.80 -5.84 -13.44
C GLY A 92 -15.03 -4.54 -13.71
N ASN A 93 -15.63 -3.64 -14.49
CA ASN A 93 -15.12 -2.29 -14.70
C ASN A 93 -16.25 -1.23 -14.64
N PRO A 94 -16.35 -0.43 -13.56
CA PRO A 94 -15.47 -0.45 -12.38
C PRO A 94 -15.63 -1.72 -11.54
N PRO A 95 -14.57 -2.17 -10.85
CA PRO A 95 -14.66 -3.28 -9.91
C PRO A 95 -15.44 -2.87 -8.65
N GLU A 96 -16.26 -3.78 -8.14
CA GLU A 96 -16.90 -3.64 -6.84
C GLU A 96 -16.03 -4.26 -5.76
N VAL A 97 -15.95 -3.62 -4.59
CA VAL A 97 -15.22 -4.17 -3.44
C VAL A 97 -16.12 -5.14 -2.69
N LYS A 98 -15.75 -6.41 -2.62
CA LYS A 98 -16.46 -7.42 -1.83
C LYS A 98 -15.97 -7.47 -0.40
N SER A 99 -14.65 -7.45 -0.21
CA SER A 99 -14.03 -7.38 1.11
C SER A 99 -12.61 -6.83 1.07
N VAL A 100 -12.16 -6.26 2.19
CA VAL A 100 -10.76 -5.86 2.44
C VAL A 100 -10.38 -6.32 3.84
N GLY A 101 -9.26 -7.02 3.97
CA GLY A 101 -8.60 -7.28 5.25
C GLY A 101 -7.35 -6.43 5.35
N LEU A 102 -7.20 -5.69 6.44
CA LEU A 102 -6.03 -4.83 6.70
C LEU A 102 -5.07 -5.42 7.75
N GLY A 103 -5.31 -6.66 8.17
CA GLY A 103 -4.57 -7.29 9.25
C GLY A 103 -4.86 -6.69 10.62
N ASN A 104 -3.92 -6.89 11.56
CA ASN A 104 -3.98 -6.29 12.89
C ASN A 104 -3.23 -4.96 12.90
N VAL A 105 -3.94 -3.88 13.24
CA VAL A 105 -3.39 -2.53 13.33
C VAL A 105 -3.63 -2.03 14.75
N ASN A 106 -2.55 -1.84 15.50
CA ASN A 106 -2.59 -1.38 16.90
C ASN A 106 -3.51 -2.22 17.81
N GLY A 107 -3.49 -3.55 17.65
CA GLY A 107 -4.31 -4.46 18.46
C GLY A 107 -5.72 -4.70 17.92
N VAL A 108 -6.14 -3.97 16.88
CA VAL A 108 -7.47 -4.13 16.26
C VAL A 108 -7.34 -4.78 14.90
N THR A 109 -8.04 -5.89 14.69
CA THR A 109 -8.17 -6.48 13.35
C THR A 109 -9.17 -5.66 12.54
N LEU A 110 -8.71 -5.01 11.49
CA LEU A 110 -9.51 -4.12 10.66
C LEU A 110 -9.88 -4.80 9.34
N GLY A 111 -11.14 -4.61 8.92
CA GLY A 111 -11.59 -5.04 7.62
C GLY A 111 -12.88 -4.39 7.16
N TYR A 112 -13.20 -4.59 5.89
CA TYR A 112 -14.46 -4.22 5.27
C TYR A 112 -15.07 -5.47 4.64
N THR A 113 -16.38 -5.63 4.80
CA THR A 113 -17.16 -6.67 4.11
C THR A 113 -18.46 -6.04 3.61
N SER A 114 -18.70 -6.14 2.30
CA SER A 114 -19.91 -5.65 1.66
C SER A 114 -21.17 -6.33 2.23
N GLY A 115 -22.31 -5.61 2.21
CA GLY A 115 -23.61 -6.14 2.63
C GLY A 115 -23.81 -6.29 4.15
N THR A 116 -22.83 -5.93 4.97
CA THR A 116 -22.93 -5.99 6.44
C THR A 116 -23.58 -4.75 7.07
N GLY A 117 -23.69 -3.65 6.31
CA GLY A 117 -24.10 -2.34 6.83
C GLY A 117 -23.01 -1.60 7.62
N GLN A 118 -21.78 -2.14 7.68
CA GLN A 118 -20.65 -1.53 8.37
C GLN A 118 -19.54 -1.11 7.40
N GLY A 119 -19.04 0.12 7.57
CA GLY A 119 -18.01 0.66 6.70
C GLY A 119 -18.46 0.86 5.26
N ASN A 120 -17.52 1.19 4.39
CA ASN A 120 -17.75 1.40 2.96
C ASN A 120 -16.45 1.16 2.21
N ALA A 121 -16.53 0.78 0.94
CA ALA A 121 -15.37 0.75 0.08
C ALA A 121 -15.77 0.93 -1.39
N SER A 122 -14.87 1.51 -2.17
CA SER A 122 -14.96 1.66 -3.62
C SER A 122 -13.61 1.33 -4.24
N ALA A 123 -13.62 0.91 -5.49
CA ALA A 123 -12.41 0.62 -6.24
C ALA A 123 -12.48 1.16 -7.66
N THR A 124 -11.32 1.54 -8.19
CA THR A 124 -11.11 1.83 -9.60
C THR A 124 -10.01 0.93 -10.15
N LYS A 125 -10.06 0.69 -11.46
CA LYS A 125 -9.09 -0.10 -12.19
C LYS A 125 -8.63 0.68 -13.41
N ASP A 126 -7.32 0.84 -13.55
CA ASP A 126 -6.67 1.42 -14.73
C ASP A 126 -5.60 0.45 -15.24
N GLY A 127 -5.92 -0.27 -16.32
CA GLY A 127 -5.10 -1.39 -16.78
C GLY A 127 -4.93 -2.44 -15.68
N SER A 128 -3.69 -2.56 -15.17
CA SER A 128 -3.31 -3.45 -14.07
C SER A 128 -3.26 -2.78 -12.69
N HIS A 129 -3.48 -1.47 -12.64
CA HIS A 129 -3.48 -0.70 -11.41
C HIS A 129 -4.85 -0.72 -10.76
N TYR A 130 -4.88 -1.04 -9.47
CA TYR A 130 -6.07 -0.98 -8.64
C TYR A 130 -5.88 0.06 -7.54
N LYS A 131 -6.88 0.93 -7.39
CA LYS A 131 -7.00 1.83 -6.25
C LYS A 131 -8.28 1.47 -5.50
N ILE A 132 -8.15 1.20 -4.20
CA ILE A 132 -9.24 0.84 -3.31
C ILE A 132 -9.25 1.84 -2.16
N THR A 133 -10.40 2.46 -1.89
CA THR A 133 -10.55 3.43 -0.81
C THR A 133 -11.79 3.11 0.00
N GLY A 134 -11.75 3.38 1.31
CA GLY A 134 -12.91 3.12 2.14
C GLY A 134 -12.72 3.39 3.62
N THR A 135 -13.66 2.88 4.40
CA THR A 135 -13.63 2.82 5.86
C THR A 135 -13.75 1.37 6.27
N ALA A 136 -12.73 0.85 6.94
CA ALA A 136 -12.71 -0.46 7.56
C ALA A 136 -13.20 -0.36 9.01
N THR A 137 -13.77 -1.44 9.51
CA THR A 137 -14.24 -1.59 10.88
C THR A 137 -13.51 -2.72 11.59
N GLY A 138 -13.52 -2.69 12.92
CA GLY A 138 -12.96 -3.72 13.78
C GLY A 138 -13.44 -3.57 15.21
N VAL A 139 -13.11 -4.54 16.05
CA VAL A 139 -13.44 -4.51 17.48
C VAL A 139 -12.14 -4.35 18.27
N ASP A 140 -12.10 -3.34 19.12
CA ASP A 140 -11.05 -3.22 20.14
C ASP A 140 -11.44 -4.10 21.33
N MET A 141 -10.66 -5.15 21.58
CA MET A 141 -10.92 -6.08 22.68
C MET A 141 -10.67 -5.45 24.06
N ALA A 142 -9.90 -4.36 24.15
CA ALA A 142 -9.77 -3.59 25.37
C ALA A 142 -11.00 -2.71 25.66
N ASN A 143 -11.77 -2.37 24.62
CA ASN A 143 -13.02 -1.60 24.74
C ASN A 143 -14.07 -2.03 23.71
N PRO A 144 -14.75 -3.18 23.94
CA PRO A 144 -15.64 -3.80 22.94
C PRO A 144 -17.03 -3.11 22.85
N MET A 145 -17.25 -2.02 23.57
CA MET A 145 -18.55 -1.32 23.63
C MET A 145 -18.87 -0.58 22.33
N SER A 146 -17.88 -0.29 21.48
CA SER A 146 -18.09 0.40 20.21
C SER A 146 -17.09 -0.05 19.15
N PRO A 147 -17.52 -0.17 17.89
CA PRO A 147 -16.63 -0.54 16.80
C PRO A 147 -15.60 0.57 16.54
N VAL A 148 -14.39 0.16 16.18
CA VAL A 148 -13.34 1.05 15.69
C VAL A 148 -13.49 1.19 14.19
N ASN A 149 -13.54 2.43 13.70
CA ASN A 149 -13.60 2.73 12.27
C ASN A 149 -12.35 3.48 11.85
N LYS A 150 -11.72 3.03 10.75
CA LYS A 150 -10.51 3.63 10.20
C LYS A 150 -10.62 3.76 8.69
N SER A 151 -10.27 4.93 8.16
CA SER A 151 -10.15 5.10 6.71
C SER A 151 -8.97 4.30 6.18
N PHE A 152 -9.05 3.88 4.93
CA PHE A 152 -7.93 3.23 4.26
C PHE A 152 -7.86 3.61 2.78
N GLU A 153 -6.65 3.53 2.24
CA GLU A 153 -6.34 3.59 0.81
C GLU A 153 -5.35 2.47 0.49
N ILE A 154 -5.61 1.72 -0.58
CA ILE A 154 -4.73 0.68 -1.11
C ILE A 154 -4.49 1.01 -2.59
N GLU A 155 -3.23 1.13 -2.98
CA GLU A 155 -2.82 1.29 -4.38
C GLU A 155 -1.83 0.17 -4.72
N VAL A 156 -2.20 -0.65 -5.70
CA VAL A 156 -1.41 -1.82 -6.12
C VAL A 156 -1.40 -1.98 -7.62
N THR A 157 -0.39 -2.69 -8.12
CA THR A 157 -0.30 -3.09 -9.52
C THR A 157 -0.23 -4.61 -9.57
N CYS A 158 -1.17 -5.23 -10.28
CA CYS A 158 -1.14 -6.68 -10.55
C CYS A 158 -0.25 -6.94 -11.78
N SER A 159 0.71 -7.87 -11.70
CA SER A 159 1.57 -8.24 -12.84
C SER A 159 0.98 -9.41 -13.61
#